data_AF-A0A2G6MY54-F1
#
_entry.id   AF-A0A2G6MY54-F1
#
_cell.length_a   1.000
_cell.length_b   1.000
_cell.length_c   1.000
_cell.angle_alpha   90.00
_cell.angle_beta   90.00
_cell.angle_gamma   90.00
#
_symmetry.space_group_name_H-M   'P 1'
#
loop_
_entity.id
_entity.type
_entity.pdbx_description
1 polymer ?
#
loop_
_entity_poly.entity_id
_entity_poly.type
_entity_poly.pdbx_seq_one_letter_code
_entity_poly.pdbx_strand_id
1 'polypeptide(L)'
;MKWRKIRDVSPDHNCNDVFEDYSDSIFLTFDLDWVCDDILADTISIVERADVEATWFITHYTPLLARLRENPKFELGIHPNFNNILAGSPDSVNGEKAEDTVDKLLALVPEARSVRSHSMTQSSSLLTLFAEKGLSHDCNHFIPHQAELNLRPWLVWNGLIKVPCFWEDDIAALYGEDFLEVGELIHREGVKVFDFHPIHVFLNTEDMMRYENSRDYHRYPEKLVGYQNRGNGSRTALMRLLEL
;
A
#
# COMPACT_ATOMS: atom_id res chain seq x y z
N MET A 1 9.31 14.37 10.58
CA MET A 1 9.63 12.94 10.37
C MET A 1 10.32 12.78 9.02
N LYS A 2 11.01 11.67 8.76
CA LYS A 2 11.58 11.36 7.43
C LYS A 2 10.61 10.48 6.66
N TRP A 3 10.19 10.93 5.48
CA TRP A 3 9.47 10.06 4.56
C TRP A 3 10.44 9.11 3.88
N ARG A 4 10.09 7.83 3.77
CA ARG A 4 10.92 6.79 3.15
C ARG A 4 10.12 5.87 2.24
N LYS A 5 10.78 5.28 1.25
CA LYS A 5 10.21 4.17 0.44
C LYS A 5 10.41 2.84 1.16
N ILE A 6 9.56 1.85 0.89
CA ILE A 6 9.65 0.53 1.51
C ILE A 6 11.00 -0.14 1.19
N ARG A 7 11.48 -0.02 -0.05
CA ARG A 7 12.78 -0.60 -0.47
C ARG A 7 13.97 -0.08 0.30
N ASP A 8 13.85 1.07 0.96
CA ASP A 8 14.93 1.68 1.72
C ASP A 8 15.09 1.03 3.11
N VAL A 9 14.13 0.19 3.52
CA VAL A 9 14.25 -0.63 4.73
C VAL A 9 15.32 -1.68 4.52
N SER A 10 16.41 -1.62 5.29
CA SER A 10 17.47 -2.61 5.24
C SER A 10 18.01 -2.92 6.63
N PRO A 11 18.51 -4.14 6.87
CA PRO A 11 19.27 -4.46 8.05
C PRO A 11 20.69 -3.89 7.94
N ASP A 12 21.29 -3.50 9.07
CA ASP A 12 22.71 -3.17 9.12
C ASP A 12 23.53 -4.46 9.11
N HIS A 13 24.06 -4.79 7.95
CA HIS A 13 24.93 -5.95 7.73
C HIS A 13 26.23 -5.90 8.54
N ASN A 14 26.64 -4.73 9.04
CA ASN A 14 27.81 -4.60 9.91
C ASN A 14 27.47 -4.80 11.40
N CYS A 15 26.18 -4.89 11.74
CA CYS A 15 25.69 -4.99 13.12
C CYS A 15 24.77 -6.20 13.32
N ASN A 16 25.20 -7.41 12.91
CA ASN A 16 24.44 -8.66 13.07
C ASN A 16 23.03 -8.62 12.44
N ASP A 17 22.88 -7.93 11.31
CA ASP A 17 21.61 -7.74 10.60
C ASP A 17 20.51 -7.10 11.47
N VAL A 18 20.89 -6.25 12.42
CA VAL A 18 19.96 -5.43 13.21
C VAL A 18 19.43 -4.31 12.31
N PHE A 19 18.12 -4.12 12.28
CA PHE A 19 17.49 -3.03 11.55
C PHE A 19 17.75 -1.67 12.20
N GLU A 20 17.88 -0.62 11.37
CA GLU A 20 17.85 0.77 11.82
C GLU A 20 16.59 1.04 12.67
N ASP A 21 16.70 1.96 13.62
CA ASP A 21 15.53 2.48 14.31
C ASP A 21 14.74 3.41 13.36
N TYR A 22 13.63 2.90 12.81
CA TYR A 22 12.73 3.66 11.94
C TYR A 22 11.71 4.50 12.72
N SER A 23 11.91 4.75 14.02
CA SER A 23 10.98 5.56 14.82
C SER A 23 10.85 7.01 14.33
N ASP A 24 11.85 7.55 13.65
CA ASP A 24 11.79 8.89 13.04
C ASP A 24 11.21 8.92 11.61
N SER A 25 10.80 7.76 11.10
CA SER A 25 10.48 7.55 9.69
C SER A 25 9.00 7.20 9.48
N ILE A 26 8.42 7.70 8.37
CA ILE A 26 7.07 7.40 7.90
C ILE A 26 7.18 6.79 6.51
N PHE A 27 6.45 5.69 6.30
CA PHE A 27 6.33 5.01 5.03
C PHE A 27 4.89 5.15 4.56
N LEU A 28 4.70 5.96 3.52
CA LEU A 28 3.40 6.14 2.90
C LEU A 28 3.25 5.14 1.75
N THR A 29 2.24 4.29 1.81
CA THR A 29 1.98 3.28 0.78
C THR A 29 0.61 3.44 0.16
N PHE A 30 0.49 3.01 -1.09
CA PHE A 30 -0.77 3.01 -1.81
C PHE A 30 -1.00 1.71 -2.56
N ASP A 31 -2.11 1.04 -2.27
CA ASP A 31 -2.59 -0.11 -3.03
C ASP A 31 -3.56 0.38 -4.11
N LEU A 32 -3.21 0.15 -5.38
CA LEU A 32 -3.92 0.77 -6.51
C LEU A 32 -5.32 0.18 -6.75
N ASP A 33 -5.55 -1.08 -6.40
CA ASP A 33 -6.87 -1.73 -6.41
C ASP A 33 -7.74 -1.52 -7.66
N TRP A 34 -7.09 -1.50 -8.82
CA TRP A 34 -7.73 -1.38 -10.14
C TRP A 34 -8.55 -0.10 -10.31
N VAL A 35 -8.16 0.94 -9.57
CA VAL A 35 -8.75 2.27 -9.66
C VAL A 35 -8.58 2.88 -11.06
N CYS A 36 -9.50 3.74 -11.50
CA CYS A 36 -9.38 4.40 -12.80
C CYS A 36 -8.32 5.52 -12.79
N ASP A 37 -7.84 5.87 -13.98
CA ASP A 37 -6.76 6.84 -14.18
C ASP A 37 -7.04 8.20 -13.53
N ASP A 38 -8.25 8.74 -13.65
CA ASP A 38 -8.57 10.07 -13.10
C ASP A 38 -8.48 10.12 -11.57
N ILE A 39 -8.93 9.05 -10.90
CA ILE A 39 -8.89 8.91 -9.45
C ILE A 39 -7.44 8.68 -8.98
N LEU A 40 -6.69 7.83 -9.69
CA LEU A 40 -5.27 7.64 -9.42
C LEU A 40 -4.50 8.96 -9.58
N ALA A 41 -4.76 9.71 -10.65
CA ALA A 41 -4.12 10.99 -10.93
C ALA A 41 -4.41 12.05 -9.85
N ASP A 42 -5.62 12.08 -9.27
CA ASP A 42 -5.93 12.94 -8.12
C ASP A 42 -5.03 12.61 -6.92
N THR A 43 -4.93 11.33 -6.56
CA THR A 43 -4.10 10.88 -5.41
C THR A 43 -2.62 11.14 -5.66
N ILE A 44 -2.09 10.82 -6.84
CA ILE A 44 -0.70 11.14 -7.22
C ILE A 44 -0.42 12.63 -7.06
N SER A 45 -1.33 13.48 -7.53
CA SER A 45 -1.16 14.94 -7.46
C SER A 45 -1.15 15.47 -6.02
N ILE A 46 -1.87 14.82 -5.08
CA ILE A 46 -1.81 15.17 -3.66
C ILE A 46 -0.41 14.92 -3.11
N VAL A 47 0.13 13.71 -3.35
CA VAL A 47 1.42 13.30 -2.81
C VAL A 47 2.58 14.07 -3.46
N GLU A 48 2.53 14.29 -4.77
CA GLU A 48 3.53 15.12 -5.47
C GLU A 48 3.58 16.55 -4.93
N ARG A 49 2.44 17.15 -4.60
CA ARG A 49 2.40 18.51 -4.01
C ARG A 49 3.01 18.55 -2.61
N ALA A 50 2.87 17.48 -1.84
CA ALA A 50 3.49 17.36 -0.52
C ALA A 50 5.00 17.08 -0.60
N ASP A 51 5.49 16.66 -1.77
CA ASP A 51 6.92 16.44 -2.04
C ASP A 51 7.56 15.41 -1.10
N VAL A 52 6.81 14.36 -0.77
CA VAL A 52 7.22 13.27 0.14
C VAL A 52 7.59 11.99 -0.63
N GLU A 53 8.30 11.08 0.05
CA GLU A 53 8.55 9.74 -0.46
C GLU A 53 7.35 8.81 -0.22
N ALA A 54 7.06 7.95 -1.19
CA ALA A 54 5.92 7.02 -1.14
C ALA A 54 6.16 5.76 -1.98
N THR A 55 5.46 4.68 -1.65
CA THR A 55 5.51 3.39 -2.37
C THR A 55 4.14 3.06 -2.94
N TRP A 56 4.06 2.72 -4.22
CA TRP A 56 2.81 2.46 -4.94
C TRP A 56 2.78 0.99 -5.39
N PHE A 57 1.88 0.19 -4.84
CA PHE A 57 1.74 -1.22 -5.17
C PHE A 57 0.78 -1.40 -6.37
N ILE A 58 1.36 -1.79 -7.50
CA ILE A 58 0.69 -1.77 -8.80
C ILE A 58 -0.15 -3.02 -9.03
N THR A 59 -1.43 -2.85 -9.38
CA THR A 59 -2.35 -3.97 -9.73
C THR A 59 -2.56 -4.18 -11.23
N HIS A 60 -2.34 -3.16 -12.06
CA HIS A 60 -2.66 -3.21 -13.48
C HIS A 60 -1.86 -2.18 -14.28
N TYR A 61 -1.89 -2.32 -15.60
CA TYR A 61 -1.33 -1.31 -16.49
C TYR A 61 -2.20 -0.05 -16.52
N THR A 62 -1.54 1.10 -16.37
CA THR A 62 -2.09 2.42 -16.63
C THR A 62 -1.01 3.29 -17.27
N PRO A 63 -1.35 4.25 -18.16
CA PRO A 63 -0.40 5.25 -18.65
C PRO A 63 0.29 6.03 -17.51
N LEU A 64 -0.35 6.14 -16.35
CA LEU A 64 0.18 6.86 -15.19
C LEU A 64 1.38 6.17 -14.52
N LEU A 65 1.69 4.92 -14.87
CA LEU A 65 2.92 4.26 -14.41
C LEU A 65 4.18 5.03 -14.88
N ALA A 66 4.13 5.68 -16.04
CA ALA A 66 5.25 6.52 -16.51
C ALA A 66 5.47 7.71 -15.56
N ARG A 67 4.39 8.42 -15.20
CA ARG A 67 4.43 9.54 -14.25
C ARG A 67 4.96 9.13 -12.88
N LEU A 68 4.46 8.01 -12.34
CA LEU A 68 4.94 7.47 -11.06
C LEU A 68 6.43 7.17 -11.10
N ARG A 69 6.90 6.52 -12.18
CA ARG A 69 8.29 6.11 -12.37
C ARG A 69 9.25 7.29 -12.57
N GLU A 70 8.78 8.37 -13.19
CA GLU A 70 9.57 9.59 -13.40
C GLU A 70 9.88 10.34 -12.09
N ASN A 71 9.10 10.13 -11.03
CA ASN A 71 9.33 10.75 -9.73
C ASN A 71 10.35 9.95 -8.88
N PRO A 72 11.55 10.47 -8.59
CA PRO A 72 12.59 9.74 -7.84
C PRO A 72 12.24 9.47 -6.37
N LYS A 73 11.25 10.18 -5.83
CA LYS A 73 10.72 9.97 -4.46
C LYS A 73 9.75 8.81 -4.39
N PHE A 74 9.30 8.28 -5.53
CA PHE A 74 8.37 7.18 -5.58
C PHE A 74 9.07 5.85 -5.85
N GLU A 75 8.59 4.82 -5.16
CA GLU A 75 8.84 3.42 -5.47
C GLU A 75 7.59 2.82 -6.11
N LEU A 76 7.77 1.96 -7.11
CA LEU A 76 6.71 1.09 -7.62
C LEU A 76 6.98 -0.33 -7.10
N GLY A 77 6.03 -0.86 -6.32
CA GLY A 77 5.95 -2.26 -5.92
C GLY A 77 4.87 -3.00 -6.72
N ILE A 78 4.68 -4.28 -6.46
CA ILE A 78 3.61 -5.08 -7.09
C ILE A 78 2.49 -5.41 -6.10
N HIS A 79 1.24 -5.44 -6.59
CA HIS A 79 0.04 -5.80 -5.83
C HIS A 79 -0.68 -7.04 -6.40
N PRO A 80 -0.10 -8.24 -6.27
CA PRO A 80 -0.68 -9.45 -6.85
C PRO A 80 -1.97 -9.88 -6.16
N ASN A 81 -2.97 -10.24 -6.96
CA ASN A 81 -4.22 -10.80 -6.47
C ASN A 81 -4.19 -12.33 -6.59
N PHE A 82 -4.34 -13.04 -5.47
CA PHE A 82 -4.40 -14.51 -5.48
C PHE A 82 -5.79 -15.04 -5.14
N ASN A 83 -6.79 -14.17 -4.97
CA ASN A 83 -8.12 -14.53 -4.49
C ASN A 83 -8.85 -15.46 -5.45
N ASN A 84 -8.69 -15.28 -6.76
CA ASN A 84 -9.30 -16.16 -7.77
C ASN A 84 -8.78 -17.62 -7.67
N ILE A 85 -7.47 -17.78 -7.42
CA ILE A 85 -6.82 -19.08 -7.21
C ILE A 85 -7.33 -19.70 -5.90
N LEU A 86 -7.40 -18.94 -4.82
CA LEU A 86 -7.92 -19.39 -3.52
C LEU A 86 -9.40 -19.78 -3.60
N ALA A 87 -10.19 -19.07 -4.41
CA ALA A 87 -11.60 -19.38 -4.67
C ALA A 87 -11.79 -20.59 -5.61
N GLY A 88 -10.71 -21.23 -6.07
CA GLY A 88 -10.78 -22.36 -7.00
C GLY A 88 -11.30 -21.98 -8.39
N SER A 89 -11.25 -20.70 -8.74
CA SER A 89 -11.72 -20.15 -10.01
C SER A 89 -10.62 -19.30 -10.66
N PRO A 90 -9.44 -19.88 -10.95
CA PRO A 90 -8.37 -19.16 -11.63
C PRO A 90 -8.83 -18.66 -13.00
N ASP A 91 -8.24 -17.57 -13.46
CA ASP A 91 -8.55 -16.98 -14.76
C ASP A 91 -7.27 -16.50 -15.46
N SER A 92 -7.29 -16.49 -16.79
CA SER A 92 -6.13 -16.11 -17.59
C SER A 92 -5.84 -14.61 -17.57
N VAL A 93 -6.76 -13.76 -17.10
CA VAL A 93 -6.55 -12.31 -16.99
C VAL A 93 -5.63 -12.03 -15.81
N ASN A 94 -5.96 -12.55 -14.63
CA ASN A 94 -5.16 -12.40 -13.42
C ASN A 94 -3.97 -13.38 -13.38
N GLY A 95 -4.21 -14.68 -13.59
CA GLY A 95 -3.19 -15.74 -13.57
C GLY A 95 -3.80 -17.08 -13.16
N GLU A 96 -3.31 -18.17 -13.76
CA GLU A 96 -3.80 -19.52 -13.45
C GLU A 96 -3.09 -20.13 -12.24
N LYS A 97 -1.84 -19.72 -12.01
CA LYS A 97 -1.06 -20.00 -10.79
C LYS A 97 -0.42 -18.71 -10.26
N ALA A 98 0.06 -18.79 -9.01
CA ALA A 98 0.68 -17.65 -8.33
C ALA A 98 1.87 -17.06 -9.12
N GLU A 99 2.67 -17.93 -9.74
CA GLU A 99 3.79 -17.51 -10.57
C GLU A 99 3.37 -16.63 -11.75
N ASP A 100 2.29 -16.99 -12.46
CA ASP A 100 1.80 -16.19 -13.59
C ASP A 100 1.34 -14.81 -13.14
N THR A 101 0.71 -14.74 -11.97
CA THR A 101 0.20 -13.48 -11.39
C THR A 101 1.38 -12.55 -11.08
N VAL A 102 2.44 -13.07 -10.46
CA VAL A 102 3.64 -12.30 -10.14
C VAL A 102 4.39 -11.89 -11.41
N ASP A 103 4.59 -12.82 -12.36
CA ASP A 103 5.32 -12.56 -13.60
C ASP A 103 4.64 -11.48 -14.45
N LYS A 104 3.30 -11.46 -14.51
CA LYS A 104 2.55 -10.41 -15.20
C LYS A 104 2.80 -9.02 -14.60
N LEU A 105 2.80 -8.90 -13.28
CA LEU A 105 3.04 -7.61 -12.63
C LEU A 105 4.50 -7.17 -12.75
N LEU A 106 5.45 -8.09 -12.64
CA LEU A 106 6.87 -7.80 -12.89
C LEU A 106 7.15 -7.45 -14.36
N ALA A 107 6.34 -7.93 -15.31
CA ALA A 107 6.42 -7.44 -16.69
C ALA A 107 5.99 -5.96 -16.83
N LEU A 108 5.13 -5.45 -15.95
CA LEU A 108 4.72 -4.04 -15.90
C LEU A 108 5.70 -3.16 -15.13
N VAL A 109 6.28 -3.72 -14.07
CA VAL A 109 7.18 -3.03 -13.12
C VAL A 109 8.42 -3.90 -12.85
N PRO A 110 9.31 -4.08 -13.84
CA PRO A 110 10.48 -4.95 -13.70
C PRO A 110 11.49 -4.47 -12.65
N GLU A 111 11.41 -3.21 -12.24
CA GLU A 111 12.21 -2.60 -11.19
C GLU A 111 11.68 -2.84 -9.76
N ALA A 112 10.51 -3.46 -9.61
CA ALA A 112 9.87 -3.63 -8.32
C ALA A 112 10.75 -4.43 -7.34
N ARG A 113 10.77 -3.98 -6.09
CA ARG A 113 11.46 -4.64 -4.97
C ARG A 113 10.51 -5.04 -3.86
N SER A 114 9.42 -4.28 -3.71
CA SER A 114 8.41 -4.49 -2.69
C SER A 114 7.17 -5.16 -3.26
N VAL A 115 6.56 -6.04 -2.46
CA VAL A 115 5.28 -6.68 -2.74
C VAL A 115 4.35 -6.58 -1.54
N ARG A 116 3.09 -6.27 -1.81
CA ARG A 116 1.96 -6.51 -0.91
C ARG A 116 0.92 -7.23 -1.71
N SER A 117 0.44 -8.38 -1.28
CA SER A 117 -0.61 -9.10 -2.00
C SER A 117 -1.95 -8.44 -1.71
N HIS A 118 -2.83 -8.39 -2.71
CA HIS A 118 -4.22 -8.02 -2.48
C HIS A 118 -4.87 -8.95 -1.45
N SER A 119 -5.63 -8.35 -0.53
CA SER A 119 -6.20 -9.02 0.65
C SER A 119 -5.16 -9.68 1.56
N MET A 120 -3.92 -9.19 1.56
CA MET A 120 -2.81 -9.65 2.43
C MET A 120 -2.47 -11.14 2.30
N THR A 121 -2.79 -11.75 1.15
CA THR A 121 -2.57 -13.19 0.92
C THR A 121 -1.08 -13.54 1.00
N GLN A 122 -0.73 -14.47 1.89
CA GLN A 122 0.66 -14.90 2.07
C GLN A 122 0.76 -16.38 2.48
N SER A 123 1.89 -16.99 2.15
CA SER A 123 2.26 -18.35 2.58
C SER A 123 3.77 -18.53 2.42
N SER A 124 4.36 -19.55 3.05
CA SER A 124 5.78 -19.85 2.85
C SER A 124 6.14 -20.09 1.39
N SER A 125 5.24 -20.70 0.61
CA SER A 125 5.42 -20.89 -0.84
C SER A 125 5.43 -19.57 -1.61
N LEU A 126 4.55 -18.63 -1.26
CA LEU A 126 4.54 -17.29 -1.87
C LEU A 126 5.79 -16.50 -1.51
N LEU A 127 6.25 -16.57 -0.25
CA LEU A 127 7.49 -15.92 0.16
C LEU A 127 8.70 -16.46 -0.59
N THR A 128 8.80 -17.78 -0.80
CA THR A 128 9.84 -18.37 -1.65
C THR A 128 9.74 -17.85 -3.08
N LEU A 129 8.55 -17.86 -3.68
CA LEU A 129 8.32 -17.34 -5.03
C LEU A 129 8.75 -15.87 -5.15
N PHE A 130 8.38 -15.01 -4.18
CA PHE A 130 8.76 -13.60 -4.21
C PHE A 130 10.28 -13.41 -4.21
N ALA A 131 10.99 -14.13 -3.35
CA ALA A 131 12.46 -14.08 -3.32
C ALA A 131 13.08 -14.59 -4.63
N GLU A 132 12.58 -15.70 -5.18
CA GLU A 132 13.05 -16.27 -6.46
C GLU A 132 12.83 -15.30 -7.64
N LYS A 133 11.79 -14.47 -7.56
CA LYS A 133 11.49 -13.43 -8.56
C LYS A 133 12.22 -12.10 -8.30
N GLY A 134 13.12 -12.04 -7.33
CA GLY A 134 14.01 -10.89 -7.09
C GLY A 134 13.40 -9.76 -6.25
N LEU A 135 12.21 -9.98 -5.68
CA LEU A 135 11.63 -9.10 -4.67
C LEU A 135 12.40 -9.27 -3.36
N SER A 136 12.48 -8.20 -2.58
CA SER A 136 13.24 -8.15 -1.33
C SER A 136 12.38 -7.78 -0.12
N HIS A 137 11.23 -7.13 -0.33
CA HIS A 137 10.38 -6.61 0.74
C HIS A 137 8.95 -7.13 0.63
N ASP A 138 8.45 -7.73 1.72
CA ASP A 138 7.07 -8.22 1.84
C ASP A 138 6.30 -7.37 2.85
N CYS A 139 5.18 -6.79 2.40
CA CYS A 139 4.34 -5.88 3.19
C CYS A 139 2.98 -6.50 3.56
N ASN A 140 2.90 -7.84 3.63
CA ASN A 140 1.66 -8.58 3.83
C ASN A 140 1.21 -8.73 5.29
N HIS A 141 1.98 -8.24 6.27
CA HIS A 141 1.58 -8.32 7.68
C HIS A 141 0.91 -7.02 8.11
N PHE A 142 -0.40 -7.08 8.32
CA PHE A 142 -1.15 -6.02 8.99
C PHE A 142 -1.25 -6.32 10.50
N ILE A 143 -0.73 -5.42 11.33
CA ILE A 143 -0.81 -5.48 12.80
C ILE A 143 -1.38 -4.15 13.28
N PRO A 144 -2.70 -4.07 13.61
CA PRO A 144 -3.37 -2.79 13.85
C PRO A 144 -2.74 -2.06 15.03
N HIS A 145 -2.65 -0.73 14.95
CA HIS A 145 -2.02 0.07 16.01
C HIS A 145 -2.60 -0.13 17.41
N GLN A 146 -3.88 -0.46 17.52
CA GLN A 146 -4.55 -0.77 18.79
C GLN A 146 -3.96 -2.00 19.51
N ALA A 147 -3.09 -2.79 18.85
CA ALA A 147 -2.33 -3.85 19.49
C ALA A 147 -1.20 -3.31 20.40
N GLU A 148 -0.88 -2.02 20.33
CA GLU A 148 0.13 -1.34 21.15
C GLU A 148 1.53 -2.00 21.09
N LEU A 149 1.86 -2.56 19.91
CA LEU A 149 3.16 -3.19 19.66
C LEU A 149 4.13 -2.21 18.99
N ASN A 150 5.36 -2.18 19.49
CA ASN A 150 6.48 -1.51 18.83
C ASN A 150 6.92 -2.32 17.60
N LEU A 151 6.34 -2.02 16.45
CA LEU A 151 6.59 -2.76 15.22
C LEU A 151 8.01 -2.53 14.70
N ARG A 152 8.63 -3.61 14.23
CA ARG A 152 9.95 -3.60 13.59
C ARG A 152 9.92 -4.45 12.34
N PRO A 153 10.67 -4.10 11.29
CA PRO A 153 10.93 -5.03 10.20
C PRO A 153 11.71 -6.25 10.69
N TRP A 154 11.62 -7.36 9.97
CA TRP A 154 12.39 -8.57 10.29
C TRP A 154 12.79 -9.36 9.05
N LEU A 155 13.84 -10.17 9.18
CA LEU A 155 14.27 -11.09 8.14
C LEU A 155 13.48 -12.39 8.19
N VAL A 156 13.14 -12.88 7.00
CA VAL A 156 12.59 -14.21 6.74
C VAL A 156 13.75 -15.16 6.37
N TRP A 157 13.57 -16.47 6.54
CA TRP A 157 14.61 -17.49 6.31
C TRP A 157 15.24 -17.48 4.90
N ASN A 158 14.57 -16.86 3.92
CA ASN A 158 15.01 -16.75 2.53
C ASN A 158 15.60 -15.36 2.20
N GLY A 159 15.84 -14.51 3.20
CA GLY A 159 16.43 -13.18 3.04
C GLY A 159 15.43 -12.07 2.72
N LEU A 160 14.13 -12.38 2.55
CA LEU A 160 13.10 -11.33 2.46
C LEU A 160 13.03 -10.54 3.75
N ILE A 161 12.74 -9.25 3.62
CA ILE A 161 12.45 -8.35 4.72
C ILE A 161 10.94 -8.20 4.80
N LYS A 162 10.34 -8.61 5.94
CA LYS A 162 8.95 -8.26 6.23
C LYS A 162 8.88 -6.87 6.83
N VAL A 163 8.04 -6.03 6.25
CA VAL A 163 7.75 -4.66 6.71
C VAL A 163 6.27 -4.59 7.09
N PRO A 164 5.93 -4.57 8.39
CA PRO A 164 4.53 -4.64 8.81
C PRO A 164 3.81 -3.30 8.58
N CYS A 165 2.56 -3.39 8.12
CA CYS A 165 1.59 -2.30 8.09
C CYS A 165 0.81 -2.26 9.40
N PHE A 166 0.44 -1.06 9.86
CA PHE A 166 -0.33 -0.92 11.11
C PHE A 166 -1.64 -0.16 10.96
N TRP A 167 -1.82 0.54 9.84
CA TRP A 167 -2.98 1.36 9.57
C TRP A 167 -3.27 1.36 8.08
N GLU A 168 -4.52 1.14 7.73
CA GLU A 168 -5.04 1.02 6.37
C GLU A 168 -6.42 1.67 6.36
N ASP A 169 -6.74 2.44 5.33
CA ASP A 169 -7.87 3.36 5.35
C ASP A 169 -9.26 2.69 5.36
N ASP A 170 -9.43 1.57 4.66
CA ASP A 170 -10.65 0.77 4.69
C ASP A 170 -10.81 0.01 6.02
N ILE A 171 -9.72 -0.51 6.59
CA ILE A 171 -9.69 -1.13 7.92
C ILE A 171 -10.02 -0.10 9.01
N ALA A 172 -9.48 1.12 8.91
CA ALA A 172 -9.83 2.22 9.82
C ALA A 172 -11.32 2.56 9.75
N ALA A 173 -11.90 2.59 8.53
CA ALA A 173 -13.34 2.75 8.35
C ALA A 173 -14.14 1.59 8.96
N LEU A 174 -13.68 0.34 8.81
CA LEU A 174 -14.33 -0.84 9.41
C LEU A 174 -14.27 -0.86 10.94
N TYR A 175 -13.18 -0.39 11.53
CA TYR A 175 -13.07 -0.21 12.98
C TYR A 175 -13.85 1.01 13.49
N GLY A 176 -14.29 1.91 12.59
CA GLY A 176 -14.96 3.15 12.96
C GLY A 176 -14.01 4.13 13.66
N GLU A 177 -12.75 4.16 13.24
CA GLU A 177 -11.73 5.07 13.79
C GLU A 177 -12.04 6.54 13.46
N ASP A 178 -11.59 7.45 14.32
CA ASP A 178 -11.53 8.87 13.97
C ASP A 178 -10.30 9.13 13.09
N PHE A 179 -10.54 9.38 11.81
CA PHE A 179 -9.50 9.69 10.82
C PHE A 179 -8.65 10.92 11.18
N LEU A 180 -9.07 11.79 12.10
CA LEU A 180 -8.23 12.88 12.60
C LEU A 180 -7.11 12.41 13.53
N GLU A 181 -7.27 11.27 14.20
CA GLU A 181 -6.26 10.72 15.13
C GLU A 181 -5.02 10.18 14.41
N VAL A 182 -5.06 10.03 13.08
CA VAL A 182 -3.92 9.61 12.25
C VAL A 182 -2.66 10.45 12.52
N GLY A 183 -2.84 11.73 12.86
CA GLY A 183 -1.73 12.63 13.20
C GLY A 183 -1.02 12.26 14.49
N GLU A 184 -1.72 11.71 15.48
CA GLU A 184 -1.12 11.26 16.74
C GLU A 184 -0.38 9.94 16.56
N LEU A 185 -0.81 9.13 15.60
CA LEU A 185 -0.18 7.85 15.27
C LEU A 185 1.29 8.00 14.83
N ILE A 186 1.71 9.17 14.35
CA ILE A 186 3.12 9.40 14.01
C ILE A 186 4.02 9.42 15.26
N HIS A 187 3.49 9.60 16.47
CA HIS A 187 4.30 9.68 17.68
C HIS A 187 4.64 8.33 18.28
N ARG A 188 4.09 7.23 17.75
CA ARG A 188 4.41 5.88 18.25
C ARG A 188 5.88 5.49 18.00
N GLU A 189 6.38 4.56 18.79
CA GLU A 189 7.67 3.93 18.51
C GLU A 189 7.55 2.88 17.40
N GLY A 190 8.67 2.57 16.76
CA GLY A 190 8.73 1.57 15.70
C GLY A 190 8.34 2.07 14.32
N VAL A 191 8.28 1.14 13.37
CA VAL A 191 8.01 1.43 11.95
C VAL A 191 6.58 1.90 11.74
N LYS A 192 6.41 2.93 10.91
CA LYS A 192 5.12 3.55 10.62
C LYS A 192 4.79 3.44 9.14
N VAL A 193 4.20 2.31 8.76
CA VAL A 193 3.65 2.12 7.41
C VAL A 193 2.15 2.41 7.43
N PHE A 194 1.73 3.44 6.70
CA PHE A 194 0.34 3.79 6.48
C PHE A 194 -0.06 3.39 5.07
N ASP A 195 -1.21 2.74 4.94
CA ASP A 195 -1.72 2.27 3.67
C ASP A 195 -3.02 2.98 3.28
N PHE A 196 -3.09 3.41 2.03
CA PHE A 196 -4.21 4.15 1.48
C PHE A 196 -4.60 3.59 0.12
N HIS A 197 -5.89 3.58 -0.16
CA HIS A 197 -6.38 3.23 -1.49
C HIS A 197 -6.84 4.50 -2.22
N PRO A 198 -6.42 4.74 -3.47
CA PRO A 198 -6.81 5.95 -4.20
C PRO A 198 -8.34 6.16 -4.28
N ILE A 199 -9.13 5.08 -4.32
CA ILE A 199 -10.59 5.17 -4.31
C ILE A 199 -11.13 5.74 -3.00
N HIS A 200 -10.56 5.36 -1.86
CA HIS A 200 -10.94 5.85 -0.54
C HIS A 200 -10.46 7.28 -0.31
N VAL A 201 -9.27 7.62 -0.80
CA VAL A 201 -8.76 9.01 -0.83
C VAL A 201 -9.65 9.91 -1.69
N PHE A 202 -10.17 9.42 -2.81
CA PHE A 202 -11.06 10.21 -3.67
C PHE A 202 -12.45 10.37 -3.07
N LEU A 203 -13.04 9.31 -2.53
CA LEU A 203 -14.34 9.36 -1.86
C LEU A 203 -14.30 10.04 -0.49
N ASN A 204 -13.09 10.21 0.07
CA ASN A 204 -12.87 10.58 1.45
C ASN A 204 -13.62 9.63 2.41
N THR A 205 -13.46 8.33 2.18
CA THR A 205 -14.22 7.27 2.86
C THR A 205 -14.04 7.35 4.37
N GLU A 206 -15.15 7.41 5.08
CA GLU A 206 -15.25 7.36 6.55
C GLU A 206 -15.92 6.07 7.03
N ASP A 207 -16.71 5.47 6.15
CA ASP A 207 -17.48 4.26 6.39
C ASP A 207 -17.58 3.47 5.09
N MET A 208 -17.46 2.15 5.19
CA MET A 208 -17.42 1.28 4.01
C MET A 208 -18.74 1.24 3.23
N MET A 209 -19.88 1.63 3.82
CA MET A 209 -21.12 1.76 3.07
C MET A 209 -21.03 2.86 2.01
N ARG A 210 -20.21 3.90 2.20
CA ARG A 210 -20.01 4.91 1.14
C ARG A 210 -19.36 4.29 -0.10
N TYR A 211 -18.36 3.45 0.12
CA TYR A 211 -17.69 2.72 -0.96
C TYR A 211 -18.67 1.77 -1.65
N GLU A 212 -19.41 0.95 -0.89
CA GLU A 212 -20.35 -0.01 -1.48
C GLU A 212 -21.52 0.67 -2.22
N ASN A 213 -22.07 1.75 -1.67
CA ASN A 213 -23.16 2.49 -2.31
C ASN A 213 -22.73 3.23 -3.59
N SER A 214 -21.42 3.40 -3.81
CA SER A 214 -20.86 4.06 -5.01
C SER A 214 -20.22 3.08 -5.99
N ARG A 215 -20.25 1.77 -5.71
CA ARG A 215 -19.51 0.73 -6.45
C ARG A 215 -19.75 0.73 -7.96
N ASP A 216 -21.01 0.86 -8.36
CA ASP A 216 -21.41 0.92 -9.77
C ASP A 216 -20.80 2.13 -10.51
N TYR A 217 -20.33 3.13 -9.77
CA TYR A 217 -19.78 4.38 -10.30
C TYR A 217 -18.27 4.47 -10.21
N HIS A 218 -17.54 3.48 -9.67
CA HIS A 218 -16.08 3.57 -9.44
C HIS A 218 -15.24 3.81 -10.71
N ARG A 219 -15.81 3.59 -11.90
CA ARG A 219 -15.19 3.90 -13.20
C ARG A 219 -15.64 5.22 -13.82
N TYR A 220 -16.50 5.97 -13.14
CA TYR A 220 -17.17 7.19 -13.60
C TYR A 220 -16.90 8.33 -12.60
N PRO A 221 -15.68 8.89 -12.58
CA PRO A 221 -15.25 9.87 -11.59
C PRO A 221 -16.18 11.09 -11.53
N GLU A 222 -16.76 11.51 -12.66
CA GLU A 222 -17.71 12.60 -12.74
C GLU A 222 -18.99 12.37 -11.92
N LYS A 223 -19.38 11.10 -11.73
CA LYS A 223 -20.51 10.72 -10.87
C LYS A 223 -20.07 10.55 -9.42
N LEU A 224 -18.87 10.04 -9.19
CA LEU A 224 -18.33 9.81 -7.84
C LEU A 224 -18.12 11.09 -7.05
N VAL A 225 -17.92 12.25 -7.70
CA VAL A 225 -17.88 13.55 -7.02
C VAL A 225 -19.12 13.76 -6.13
N GLY A 226 -20.30 13.27 -6.56
CA GLY A 226 -21.53 13.34 -5.76
C GLY A 226 -21.54 12.46 -4.51
N TYR A 227 -20.63 11.47 -4.43
CA TYR A 227 -20.49 10.53 -3.32
C TYR A 227 -19.35 10.90 -2.36
N GLN A 228 -18.61 11.97 -2.61
CA GLN A 228 -17.51 12.37 -1.73
C GLN A 228 -18.04 12.81 -0.36
N ASN A 229 -17.43 12.28 0.69
CA ASN A 229 -17.65 12.77 2.04
C ASN A 229 -17.07 14.18 2.20
N ARG A 230 -17.83 15.07 2.85
CA ARG A 230 -17.39 16.43 3.19
C ARG A 230 -16.83 16.57 4.61
N GLY A 231 -16.98 15.54 5.44
CA GLY A 231 -16.41 15.47 6.78
C GLY A 231 -15.02 14.84 6.79
N ASN A 232 -14.67 14.20 7.92
CA ASN A 232 -13.41 13.48 8.06
C ASN A 232 -13.53 12.08 7.45
N GLY A 233 -12.47 11.63 6.79
CA GLY A 233 -12.31 10.29 6.20
C GLY A 233 -10.87 10.12 5.67
N SER A 234 -10.66 9.13 4.80
CA SER A 234 -9.33 8.76 4.29
C SER A 234 -8.57 9.93 3.65
N ARG A 235 -9.28 10.81 2.91
CA ARG A 235 -8.64 11.98 2.27
C ARG A 235 -8.14 12.96 3.32
N THR A 236 -8.97 13.28 4.31
CA THR A 236 -8.56 14.22 5.36
C THR A 236 -7.44 13.63 6.21
N ALA A 237 -7.44 12.32 6.45
CA ALA A 237 -6.34 11.64 7.14
C ALA A 237 -5.03 11.74 6.35
N LEU A 238 -5.06 11.45 5.03
CA LEU A 238 -3.88 11.61 4.18
C LEU A 238 -3.38 13.06 4.19
N MET A 239 -4.26 14.04 3.99
CA MET A 239 -3.89 15.45 4.03
C MET A 239 -3.28 15.83 5.39
N ARG A 240 -3.87 15.36 6.49
CA ARG A 240 -3.37 15.61 7.84
C ARG A 240 -1.97 15.03 8.04
N LEU A 241 -1.72 13.83 7.55
CA LEU A 241 -0.42 13.17 7.64
C LEU A 241 0.66 13.92 6.84
N LEU A 242 0.30 14.45 5.67
CA LEU A 242 1.19 15.21 4.79
C LEU A 242 1.52 16.63 5.28
N GLU A 243 0.77 17.17 6.24
CA GLU A 243 1.02 18.47 6.87
C GLU A 243 2.06 18.43 8.02
N LEU A 244 2.49 17.23 8.44
CA LEU A 244 3.36 16.97 9.60
C LEU A 244 4.84 16.82 9.21
#